data_AF-A0A8C5WE04-F1
#
_entry.id   AF-A0A8C5WE04-F1
#
_cell.length_a   1.000
_cell.length_b   1.000
_cell.length_c   1.000
_cell.angle_alpha   90.00
_cell.angle_beta   90.00
_cell.angle_gamma   90.00
#
_symmetry.space_group_name_H-M   'P 1'
#
loop_
_entity.id
_entity.type
_entity.pdbx_description
1 polymer ?
#
loop_
_entity_poly.entity_id
_entity_poly.type
_entity_poly.pdbx_seq_one_letter_code
_entity_poly.pdbx_strand_id
1 'polypeptide(L)'
;MVLGWMKGLPLLLPNVPFCLRVPDGWRHVGRVAGDEEVILTFALRQQHVSKLEELVEQVSDPRSPLYGQHLSLAELSKLVQPSSETLIKVRTWLEKHGVLECDTVQTGDFIQCRTQASLAERLLPGAQFNRYVNGDQSIVRSSSSYSISPEVAAQIDFGKISSQASSASGME
;
A
#
# COMPACT_ATOMS: atom_id res chain seq x y z
N MET A 1 -10.99 -15.32 12.15
CA MET A 1 -10.31 -15.85 10.95
C MET A 1 -10.10 -14.71 9.93
N VAL A 2 -9.29 -13.69 10.26
CA VAL A 2 -8.99 -12.55 9.35
C VAL A 2 -7.59 -12.02 9.69
N LEU A 3 -6.52 -12.78 9.42
CA LEU A 3 -5.14 -12.26 9.50
C LEU A 3 -4.09 -13.15 8.78
N GLY A 4 -4.51 -13.96 7.82
CA GLY A 4 -3.61 -14.82 7.03
C GLY A 4 -2.81 -14.11 5.93
N TRP A 5 -2.84 -12.78 5.86
CA TRP A 5 -2.43 -12.05 4.64
C TRP A 5 -1.13 -11.26 4.85
N MET A 6 -0.63 -11.15 6.08
CA MET A 6 0.58 -10.39 6.42
C MET A 6 1.84 -11.25 6.52
N LYS A 7 1.75 -12.59 6.42
CA LYS A 7 2.91 -13.49 6.53
C LYS A 7 3.75 -13.68 5.26
N GLY A 8 3.54 -12.87 4.22
CA GLY A 8 4.14 -13.13 2.91
C GLY A 8 4.68 -11.93 2.14
N LEU A 9 4.75 -10.73 2.72
CA LEU A 9 5.41 -9.62 2.03
C LEU A 9 6.90 -9.61 2.38
N PRO A 10 7.80 -9.73 1.39
CA PRO A 10 9.22 -9.64 1.64
C PRO A 10 9.55 -8.25 2.18
N LEU A 11 10.20 -8.23 3.33
CA LEU A 11 10.92 -7.09 3.86
C LEU A 11 11.78 -6.53 2.71
N LEU A 12 11.65 -5.24 2.42
CA LEU A 12 12.51 -4.56 1.47
C LEU A 12 13.93 -4.53 2.05
N LEU A 13 14.67 -5.61 1.81
CA LEU A 13 16.10 -5.62 1.92
C LEU A 13 16.63 -4.73 0.78
N PRO A 14 17.45 -3.71 1.07
CA PRO A 14 18.11 -2.98 0.02
C PRO A 14 18.98 -4.00 -0.72
N ASN A 15 18.76 -4.14 -2.03
CA ASN A 15 19.55 -4.97 -2.94
C ASN A 15 19.17 -6.46 -3.12
N VAL A 16 17.89 -6.82 -3.01
CA VAL A 16 17.40 -8.07 -3.66
C VAL A 16 17.05 -7.80 -5.12
N PRO A 17 17.54 -8.59 -6.11
CA PRO A 17 17.09 -8.47 -7.48
C PRO A 17 15.60 -8.81 -7.53
N PHE A 18 14.77 -7.79 -7.74
CA PHE A 18 13.33 -7.95 -7.94
C PHE A 18 13.12 -8.78 -9.21
N CYS A 19 12.86 -10.08 -9.06
CA CYS A 19 12.43 -10.89 -10.18
C CYS A 19 10.94 -10.61 -10.37
N LEU A 20 10.62 -9.57 -11.15
CA LEU A 20 9.24 -9.28 -11.60
C LEU A 20 8.84 -10.31 -12.66
N ARG A 21 8.76 -11.58 -12.25
CA ARG A 21 8.21 -12.62 -13.09
C ARG A 21 6.70 -12.47 -13.09
N VAL A 22 6.14 -12.20 -14.26
CA VAL A 22 4.69 -12.16 -14.46
C VAL A 22 4.15 -13.56 -14.11
N PRO A 23 3.19 -13.69 -13.16
CA PRO A 23 2.65 -14.99 -12.79
C PRO A 23 1.91 -15.65 -13.95
N ASP A 24 1.79 -16.98 -13.91
CA ASP A 24 1.07 -17.73 -14.95
C ASP A 24 -0.39 -17.24 -15.08
N GLY A 25 -0.85 -17.14 -16.32
CA GLY A 25 -2.18 -16.60 -16.66
C GLY A 25 -2.23 -15.08 -16.82
N TRP A 26 -1.24 -14.33 -16.33
CA TRP A 26 -1.15 -12.89 -16.57
C TRP A 26 -0.35 -12.60 -17.84
N ARG A 27 -0.88 -11.68 -18.65
CA ARG A 27 -0.22 -11.19 -19.87
C ARG A 27 0.02 -9.70 -19.78
N HIS A 28 1.24 -9.27 -20.10
CA HIS A 28 1.59 -7.87 -20.29
C HIS A 28 0.87 -7.32 -21.53
N VAL A 29 0.11 -6.23 -21.37
CA VAL A 29 -0.64 -5.59 -22.47
C VAL A 29 0.11 -4.39 -23.02
N GLY A 30 0.80 -3.64 -22.15
CA GLY A 30 1.54 -2.46 -22.55
C GLY A 30 1.75 -1.47 -21.42
N ARG A 31 2.41 -0.37 -21.76
CA ARG A 31 2.67 0.74 -20.84
C ARG A 31 1.39 1.55 -20.61
N VAL A 32 1.18 1.98 -19.37
CA VAL A 32 0.07 2.86 -19.00
C VAL A 32 0.34 4.26 -19.53
N ALA A 33 -0.69 4.92 -20.07
CA ALA A 33 -0.56 6.27 -20.58
C ALA A 33 -0.29 7.26 -19.44
N GLY A 34 0.52 8.29 -19.67
CA GLY A 34 0.99 9.19 -18.61
C GLY A 34 -0.12 10.00 -17.94
N ASP A 35 -1.24 10.20 -18.63
CA ASP A 35 -2.46 10.88 -18.21
C ASP A 35 -3.49 9.93 -17.59
N GLU A 36 -3.29 8.61 -17.69
CA GLU A 36 -4.18 7.64 -17.07
C GLU A 36 -4.10 7.74 -15.54
N GLU A 37 -5.26 7.63 -14.90
CA GLU A 37 -5.38 7.67 -13.45
C GLU A 37 -4.89 6.36 -12.82
N VAL A 38 -4.09 6.49 -11.76
CA VAL A 38 -3.63 5.38 -10.91
C VAL A 38 -3.89 5.70 -9.45
N ILE A 39 -4.11 4.66 -8.65
CA ILE A 39 -4.27 4.78 -7.20
C ILE A 39 -3.01 4.26 -6.51
N LEU A 40 -2.39 5.11 -5.70
CA LEU A 40 -1.24 4.78 -4.88
C LEU A 40 -1.69 4.65 -3.43
N THR A 41 -1.31 3.57 -2.76
CA THR A 41 -1.57 3.38 -1.33
C THR A 41 -0.25 3.34 -0.59
N PHE A 42 -0.04 4.28 0.34
CA PHE A 42 1.13 4.36 1.18
C PHE A 42 0.80 3.81 2.57
N ALA A 43 1.50 2.75 2.98
CA ALA A 43 1.45 2.22 4.32
C ALA A 43 2.40 3.04 5.21
N LEU A 44 1.82 3.72 6.19
CA LEU A 44 2.53 4.57 7.11
C LEU A 44 3.11 3.76 8.25
N ARG A 45 4.19 4.27 8.83
CA ARG A 45 4.86 3.70 10.00
C ARG A 45 3.89 3.61 11.17
N GLN A 46 3.46 2.38 11.49
CA GLN A 46 2.58 2.11 12.62
C GLN A 46 3.30 2.29 13.96
N GLN A 47 2.56 2.69 14.99
CA GLN A 47 3.05 2.77 16.37
C GLN A 47 2.76 1.49 17.16
N HIS A 48 3.51 1.26 18.24
CA HIS A 48 3.28 0.18 19.21
C HIS A 48 3.14 -1.24 18.60
N VAL A 49 3.85 -1.53 17.50
CA VAL A 49 3.77 -2.83 16.82
C VAL A 49 4.09 -3.99 17.76
N SER A 50 5.09 -3.85 18.64
CA SER A 50 5.42 -4.89 19.64
C SER A 50 4.27 -5.13 20.63
N LYS A 51 3.49 -4.10 20.97
CA LYS A 51 2.31 -4.26 21.84
C LYS A 51 1.17 -4.94 21.09
N LEU A 52 0.99 -4.64 19.81
CA LEU A 52 0.06 -5.34 18.96
C LEU A 52 0.41 -6.84 18.87
N GLU A 53 1.68 -7.18 18.65
CA GLU A 53 2.16 -8.57 18.61
C GLU A 53 1.85 -9.31 19.91
N GLU A 54 2.14 -8.70 21.06
CA GLU A 54 1.84 -9.27 22.37
C GLU A 54 0.34 -9.52 22.56
N LEU A 55 -0.52 -8.56 22.15
CA LEU A 55 -1.97 -8.71 22.23
C LEU A 55 -2.48 -9.82 21.29
N VAL A 56 -1.94 -9.91 20.07
CA VAL A 56 -2.31 -10.97 19.12
C VAL A 56 -2.00 -12.34 19.70
N GLU A 57 -0.85 -12.51 20.35
CA GLU A 57 -0.48 -13.75 21.04
C GLU A 57 -1.48 -14.06 22.17
N GLN A 58 -1.75 -13.09 23.04
CA GLN A 58 -2.64 -13.25 24.18
C GLN A 58 -4.09 -13.57 23.80
N VAL A 59 -4.62 -12.99 22.73
CA VAL A 59 -6.01 -13.26 22.31
C VAL A 59 -6.15 -14.53 21.47
N SER A 60 -5.03 -15.09 20.99
CA SER A 60 -4.99 -16.28 20.14
C SER A 60 -4.54 -17.56 20.85
N ASP A 61 -3.86 -17.47 21.99
CA ASP A 61 -3.50 -18.64 22.81
C ASP A 61 -4.74 -19.15 23.58
N PRO A 62 -5.23 -20.38 23.35
CA PRO A 62 -6.38 -20.94 24.07
C PRO A 62 -6.17 -21.09 25.59
N ARG A 63 -4.93 -21.02 26.07
CA ARG A 63 -4.59 -21.05 27.51
C ARG A 63 -4.59 -19.67 28.15
N SER A 64 -4.65 -18.61 27.34
CA SER A 64 -4.66 -17.24 27.83
C SER A 64 -6.03 -16.88 28.41
N PRO A 65 -6.09 -16.13 29.52
CA PRO A 65 -7.34 -15.59 30.03
C PRO A 65 -8.01 -14.60 29.05
N LEU A 66 -7.27 -14.08 28.07
CA LEU A 66 -7.74 -13.16 27.05
C LEU A 66 -8.13 -13.86 25.73
N TYR A 67 -8.13 -15.19 25.69
CA TYR A 67 -8.48 -15.93 24.48
C TYR A 67 -9.84 -15.50 23.91
N GLY A 68 -9.85 -15.19 22.61
CA GLY A 68 -11.06 -14.75 21.90
C GLY A 68 -11.47 -13.30 22.15
N GLN A 69 -10.78 -12.56 23.03
CA GLN A 69 -11.07 -11.14 23.34
C GLN A 69 -10.37 -10.21 22.34
N HIS A 70 -10.77 -10.27 21.07
CA HIS A 70 -10.17 -9.44 20.02
C HIS A 70 -10.49 -7.94 20.20
N LEU A 71 -9.55 -7.09 19.80
CA LEU A 71 -9.75 -5.63 19.74
C LEU A 71 -10.80 -5.28 18.68
N SER A 72 -11.62 -4.27 18.97
CA SER A 72 -12.41 -3.58 17.96
C SER A 72 -11.50 -2.81 17.00
N LEU A 73 -12.03 -2.47 15.81
CA LEU A 73 -11.29 -1.68 14.82
C LEU A 73 -10.84 -0.32 15.37
N ALA A 74 -11.67 0.30 16.22
CA ALA A 74 -11.35 1.60 16.83
C ALA A 74 -10.22 1.48 17.87
N GLU A 75 -10.18 0.40 18.65
CA GLU A 75 -9.09 0.15 19.60
C GLU A 75 -7.79 -0.18 18.88
N LEU A 76 -7.86 -1.00 17.83
CA LEU A 76 -6.71 -1.31 16.99
C LEU A 76 -6.16 -0.03 16.35
N SER A 77 -7.02 0.79 15.73
CA SER A 77 -6.61 2.05 15.11
C SER A 77 -5.89 2.94 16.10
N LYS A 78 -6.44 3.17 17.31
CA LYS A 78 -5.78 3.97 18.35
C LYS A 78 -4.42 3.41 18.77
N LEU A 79 -4.26 2.09 18.77
CA LEU A 79 -3.01 1.45 19.16
C LEU A 79 -1.91 1.67 18.11
N VAL A 80 -2.26 1.53 16.83
CA VAL A 80 -1.29 1.46 15.71
C VAL A 80 -1.18 2.75 14.90
N GLN A 81 -2.03 3.75 15.16
CA GLN A 81 -2.07 4.99 14.40
C GLN A 81 -0.67 5.63 14.31
N PRO A 82 -0.24 6.09 13.13
CA PRO A 82 1.01 6.83 12.97
C PRO A 82 1.02 8.12 13.79
N SER A 83 2.22 8.62 14.12
CA SER A 83 2.35 9.91 14.80
C SER A 83 1.79 11.06 13.95
N SER A 84 1.29 12.13 14.59
CA SER A 84 0.86 13.33 13.89
C SER A 84 1.98 13.93 13.01
N GLU A 85 3.23 13.85 13.47
CA GLU A 85 4.40 14.25 12.70
C GLU A 85 4.55 13.42 11.41
N THR A 86 4.38 12.11 11.49
CA THR A 86 4.42 11.20 10.33
C THR A 86 3.35 11.57 9.30
N LEU A 87 2.11 11.78 9.76
CA LEU A 87 0.99 12.16 8.91
C LEU A 87 1.23 13.50 8.21
N ILE A 88 1.66 14.52 8.97
CA ILE A 88 1.96 15.84 8.42
C ILE A 88 3.07 15.74 7.38
N LYS A 89 4.17 15.05 7.70
CA LYS A 89 5.33 14.96 6.83
C LYS A 89 5.02 14.26 5.51
N VAL A 90 4.28 13.15 5.54
CA VAL A 90 3.88 12.43 4.33
C VAL A 90 2.88 13.25 3.51
N ARG A 91 1.92 13.92 4.16
CA ARG A 91 0.97 14.80 3.45
C ARG A 91 1.66 15.97 2.76
N THR A 92 2.53 16.69 3.47
CA THR A 92 3.32 17.80 2.88
C THR A 92 4.19 17.31 1.72
N TRP A 93 4.77 16.11 1.83
CA TRP A 93 5.53 15.51 0.75
C TRP A 93 4.68 15.22 -0.50
N LEU A 94 3.49 14.64 -0.33
CA LEU A 94 2.54 14.37 -1.42
C LEU A 94 2.10 15.66 -2.11
N GLU A 95 1.72 16.67 -1.33
CA GLU A 95 1.28 17.99 -1.83
C GLU A 95 2.40 18.69 -2.61
N LYS A 96 3.64 18.66 -2.11
CA LYS A 96 4.83 19.23 -2.77
C LYS A 96 5.07 18.62 -4.16
N HIS A 97 4.68 17.36 -4.38
CA HIS A 97 4.82 16.66 -5.65
C HIS A 97 3.57 16.77 -6.53
N GLY A 98 2.55 17.52 -6.11
CA GLY A 98 1.31 17.74 -6.86
C GLY A 98 0.28 16.63 -6.72
N VAL A 99 0.41 15.75 -5.71
CA VAL A 99 -0.60 14.74 -5.37
C VAL A 99 -1.56 15.33 -4.34
N LEU A 100 -2.76 15.70 -4.77
CA LEU A 100 -3.73 16.42 -3.92
C LEU A 100 -4.94 15.57 -3.50
N GLU A 101 -5.34 14.62 -4.34
CA GLU A 101 -6.49 13.76 -4.09
C GLU A 101 -6.08 12.56 -3.23
N CYS A 102 -5.92 12.79 -1.92
CA CYS A 102 -5.51 11.77 -0.97
C CYS A 102 -6.48 11.64 0.22
N ASP A 103 -6.88 10.40 0.50
CA ASP A 103 -7.73 10.04 1.63
C ASP A 103 -6.99 9.11 2.60
N THR A 104 -7.41 9.14 3.86
CA THR A 104 -6.92 8.21 4.89
C THR A 104 -7.99 7.15 5.15
N VAL A 105 -7.56 5.89 5.30
CA VAL A 105 -8.48 4.79 5.67
C VAL A 105 -8.86 4.84 7.15
N GLN A 106 -9.88 4.09 7.56
CA GLN A 106 -10.41 4.09 8.93
C GLN A 106 -9.36 3.85 10.02
N THR A 107 -8.35 3.03 9.75
CA THR A 107 -7.27 2.70 10.69
C THR A 107 -6.23 3.81 10.85
N GLY A 108 -6.19 4.79 9.93
CA GLY A 108 -5.28 5.94 10.00
C GLY A 108 -3.86 5.67 9.51
N ASP A 109 -3.53 4.41 9.20
CA ASP A 109 -2.20 3.91 8.85
C ASP A 109 -1.97 3.73 7.34
N PHE A 110 -2.98 4.00 6.51
CA PHE A 110 -2.81 4.09 5.06
C PHE A 110 -3.30 5.42 4.52
N ILE A 111 -2.51 6.00 3.61
CA ILE A 111 -2.93 7.11 2.75
C ILE A 111 -3.11 6.57 1.34
N GLN A 112 -4.30 6.76 0.77
CA GLN A 112 -4.61 6.41 -0.59
C GLN A 112 -4.73 7.67 -1.43
N CYS A 113 -3.94 7.77 -2.48
CA CYS A 113 -3.92 8.92 -3.37
C CYS A 113 -4.27 8.52 -4.79
N ARG A 114 -5.10 9.36 -5.43
CA ARG A 114 -5.42 9.30 -6.85
C ARG A 114 -4.56 10.31 -7.60
N THR A 115 -3.94 9.87 -8.68
CA THR A 115 -3.03 10.73 -9.47
C THR A 115 -2.84 10.18 -10.88
N GLN A 116 -2.32 11.01 -11.78
CA GLN A 116 -1.87 10.56 -13.10
C GLN A 116 -0.64 9.66 -12.99
N ALA A 117 -0.56 8.65 -13.85
CA ALA A 117 0.57 7.72 -13.95
C ALA A 117 1.92 8.45 -14.10
N SER A 118 1.99 9.49 -14.94
CA SER A 118 3.22 10.26 -15.13
C SER A 118 3.67 10.97 -13.85
N LEU A 119 2.75 11.44 -13.02
CA LEU A 119 3.05 12.09 -11.75
C LEU A 119 3.47 11.04 -10.70
N ALA A 120 2.79 9.90 -10.67
CA ALA A 120 3.16 8.77 -9.83
C ALA A 120 4.57 8.22 -10.14
N GLU A 121 4.99 8.17 -11.41
CA GLU A 121 6.35 7.77 -11.79
C GLU A 121 7.41 8.81 -11.38
N ARG A 122 7.05 10.10 -11.34
CA ARG A 122 7.92 11.14 -10.78
C ARG A 122 8.04 11.04 -9.26
N LEU A 123 6.93 10.74 -8.58
CA LEU A 123 6.87 10.56 -7.13
C LEU A 123 7.65 9.33 -6.65
N LEU A 124 7.67 8.27 -7.46
CA LEU A 124 8.35 7.00 -7.19
C LEU A 124 9.44 6.75 -8.24
N PRO A 125 10.63 7.37 -8.10
CA PRO A 125 11.71 7.22 -9.06
C PRO A 125 12.04 5.76 -9.35
N GLY A 126 12.07 5.43 -10.64
CA GLY A 126 12.30 4.07 -11.13
C GLY A 126 11.02 3.29 -11.46
N ALA A 127 9.85 3.73 -11.01
CA ALA A 127 8.59 3.07 -11.35
C ALA A 127 8.29 3.12 -12.86
N GLN A 128 7.78 2.01 -13.39
CA GLN A 128 7.33 1.91 -14.78
C GLN A 128 5.98 1.22 -14.85
N PHE A 129 4.89 1.98 -14.94
CA PHE A 129 3.55 1.40 -14.90
C PHE A 129 3.17 0.70 -16.19
N ASN A 130 2.74 -0.55 -16.04
CA ASN A 130 2.30 -1.42 -17.12
C ASN A 130 1.00 -2.11 -16.75
N ARG A 131 0.16 -2.34 -17.76
CA ARG A 131 -1.09 -3.07 -17.63
C ARG A 131 -0.85 -4.56 -17.87
N TYR A 132 -1.45 -5.37 -17.01
CA TYR A 132 -1.47 -6.83 -17.10
C TYR A 132 -2.91 -7.31 -17.06
N VAL A 133 -3.23 -8.34 -17.84
CA VAL A 133 -4.57 -8.92 -17.90
C VAL A 133 -4.54 -10.43 -17.68
N ASN A 134 -5.58 -10.95 -17.04
CA ASN A 134 -5.83 -12.38 -16.86
C ASN A 134 -7.35 -12.62 -16.92
N GLY A 135 -7.83 -13.20 -18.03
CA GLY A 135 -9.26 -13.26 -18.33
C GLY A 135 -9.88 -11.85 -18.34
N ASP A 136 -10.92 -11.65 -17.56
CA ASP A 136 -11.62 -10.37 -17.41
C ASP A 136 -10.95 -9.42 -16.39
N GLN A 137 -9.87 -9.85 -15.74
CA GLN A 137 -9.15 -9.04 -14.76
C GLN A 137 -8.07 -8.19 -15.44
N SER A 138 -8.02 -6.90 -15.08
CA SER A 138 -6.96 -5.96 -15.50
C SER A 138 -6.32 -5.32 -14.26
N ILE A 139 -4.99 -5.28 -14.21
CA ILE A 139 -4.23 -4.60 -13.16
C ILE A 139 -3.10 -3.75 -13.75
N VAL A 140 -2.73 -2.70 -13.04
CA VAL A 140 -1.53 -1.89 -13.30
C VAL A 140 -0.50 -2.19 -12.23
N ARG A 141 0.73 -2.48 -12.66
CA ARG A 141 1.88 -2.73 -11.79
C ARG A 141 3.14 -2.08 -12.37
N SER A 142 4.09 -1.78 -11.51
CA SER A 142 5.42 -1.39 -11.97
C SER A 142 6.17 -2.61 -12.53
N SER A 143 6.77 -2.50 -13.71
CA SER A 143 7.65 -3.53 -14.29
C SER A 143 9.11 -3.39 -13.84
N SER A 144 9.40 -2.39 -13.02
CA SER A 144 10.72 -2.09 -12.46
C SER A 144 10.63 -1.78 -10.97
N SER A 145 11.76 -1.90 -10.28
CA SER A 145 11.88 -1.43 -8.90
C SER A 145 11.75 0.09 -8.84
N TYR A 146 11.15 0.58 -7.77
CA TYR A 146 11.06 2.01 -7.49
C TYR A 146 11.57 2.30 -6.08
N SER A 147 11.94 3.56 -5.86
CA SER A 147 12.40 4.06 -4.58
C SER A 147 11.42 5.06 -4.01
N ILE A 148 11.39 5.16 -2.69
CA ILE A 148 10.69 6.21 -1.96
C ILE A 148 11.70 7.32 -1.65
N SER A 149 11.28 8.58 -1.70
CA SER A 149 12.14 9.72 -1.37
C SER A 149 12.74 9.55 0.04
N PRO A 150 14.06 9.79 0.22
CA PRO A 150 14.70 9.72 1.54
C PRO A 150 14.04 10.62 2.58
N GLU A 151 13.36 11.69 2.15
CA GLU A 151 12.69 12.62 3.05
C GLU A 151 11.53 11.98 3.82
N VAL A 152 10.87 10.94 3.27
CA VAL A 152 9.73 10.23 3.88
C VAL A 152 9.98 8.73 4.07
N ALA A 153 11.14 8.21 3.69
CA ALA A 153 11.44 6.78 3.77
C ALA A 153 11.34 6.20 5.21
N ALA A 154 11.61 7.01 6.24
CA ALA A 154 11.45 6.59 7.64
C ALA A 154 10.00 6.56 8.13
N GLN A 155 9.08 7.18 7.37
CA GLN A 155 7.67 7.35 7.70
C GLN A 155 6.76 6.36 6.96
N ILE A 156 7.27 5.66 5.94
CA ILE A 156 6.52 4.78 5.06
C ILE A 156 7.14 3.38 5.12
N ASP A 157 6.39 2.38 5.55
CA ASP A 157 6.87 1.00 5.60
C ASP A 157 6.82 0.34 4.19
N PHE A 158 5.77 0.63 3.40
CA PHE A 158 5.70 0.22 1.99
C PHE A 158 4.70 1.07 1.19
N GLY A 159 5.00 1.29 -0.10
CA GLY A 159 4.02 1.78 -1.07
C GLY A 159 3.43 0.59 -1.84
N LYS A 160 2.11 0.48 -1.94
CA LYS A 160 1.42 -0.45 -2.82
C LYS A 160 0.76 0.33 -3.95
N ILE A 161 0.99 -0.09 -5.19
CA ILE A 161 0.27 0.43 -6.35
C ILE A 161 -0.97 -0.45 -6.57
N SER A 162 -2.14 0.17 -6.68
CA SER A 162 -3.37 -0.49 -7.11
C SER A 162 -4.01 0.34 -8.20
N SER A 163 -4.19 -0.18 -9.41
CA SER A 163 -5.23 0.38 -10.28
C SER A 163 -6.56 -0.26 -9.89
N GLN A 164 -7.61 0.53 -9.70
CA GLN A 164 -8.93 0.00 -9.96
C GLN A 164 -9.04 -0.18 -11.48
N ALA A 165 -9.40 -1.39 -11.92
CA ALA A 165 -9.89 -1.54 -13.28
C ALA A 165 -11.16 -0.70 -13.35
N SER A 166 -11.14 0.40 -14.09
CA SER A 166 -12.39 1.02 -14.50
C SER A 166 -13.06 0.02 -15.44
N SER A 167 -13.95 -0.80 -14.89
CA SER A 167 -14.95 -1.48 -15.69
C SER A 167 -15.77 -0.35 -16.30
N ALA A 168 -15.48 -0.02 -17.56
CA ALA A 168 -16.43 0.69 -18.40
C ALA A 168 -17.64 -0.23 -18.59
N SER A 169 -18.51 -0.26 -17.57
CA SER A 169 -19.87 -0.74 -17.70
C SER A 169 -20.59 0.26 -18.60
N GLY A 170 -21.24 -0.27 -19.63
CA GLY A 170 -21.66 0.48 -20.80
C GLY A 170 -22.56 1.69 -20.56
N MET A 171 -22.60 2.54 -21.57
CA MET A 171 -23.71 3.43 -21.85
C MET A 171 -24.10 3.23 -23.30
N GLU A 172 -25.41 3.09 -23.49
CA GLU A 172 -26.20 2.74 -24.68
C GLU A 172 -25.78 3.34 -26.02
#